data_AF-A0A4V5TPS1-F1
#
_entry.id   AF-A0A4V5TPS1-F1
#
_cell.length_a   1.000
_cell.length_b   1.000
_cell.length_c   1.000
_cell.angle_alpha   90.00
_cell.angle_beta   90.00
_cell.angle_gamma   90.00
#
_symmetry.space_group_name_H-M   'P 1'
#
loop_
_entity.id
_entity.type
_entity.pdbx_description
1 polymer ?
#
loop_
_entity_poly.entity_id
_entity_poly.type
_entity_poly.pdbx_seq_one_letter_code
_entity_poly.pdbx_strand_id
1 'polypeptide(L)'
;MNVELNAVQQEQRAVIETNLELVKQATNGQADPEHDQLFEQMADVAHELHMSLEPRPKHHQYMIENSGMQPEEAGFYRSIHAVEDLLAYLDNTDANNDPEDQTMGNSFEMQIYSRRWGHNDPYTLIRNEEGWRVSYMTYDWQSGKDALEVLIPSLRHDSIVYPYNLGDVMMDIWNQAAEDGLSHEEVQGMLNDVAEWINATEKTYPTFVR
;
A
#
# COMPACT_ATOMS: atom_id res chain seq x y z
N MET A 1 19.88 -11.68 4.38
CA MET A 1 21.28 -12.18 4.18
C MET A 1 21.89 -11.40 3.02
N ASN A 2 23.20 -11.13 2.94
CA ASN A 2 23.76 -10.46 1.76
C ASN A 2 24.13 -11.47 0.66
N VAL A 3 24.07 -11.05 -0.59
CA VAL A 3 24.44 -11.89 -1.73
C VAL A 3 25.95 -11.88 -1.92
N GLU A 4 26.58 -13.05 -1.99
CA GLU A 4 28.01 -13.16 -2.29
C GLU A 4 28.27 -12.97 -3.79
N LEU A 5 28.97 -11.90 -4.15
CA LEU A 5 29.30 -11.55 -5.53
C LEU A 5 30.72 -11.95 -5.90
N ASN A 6 30.90 -12.53 -7.08
CA ASN A 6 32.22 -12.75 -7.68
C ASN A 6 32.83 -11.44 -8.22
N ALA A 7 34.09 -11.48 -8.66
CA ALA A 7 34.80 -10.28 -9.12
C ALA A 7 34.08 -9.54 -10.27
N VAL A 8 33.53 -10.26 -11.24
CA VAL A 8 32.79 -9.66 -12.37
C VAL A 8 31.50 -9.01 -11.87
N GLN A 9 30.77 -9.69 -10.98
CA GLN A 9 29.53 -9.17 -10.42
C GLN A 9 29.77 -7.95 -9.51
N GLN A 10 30.90 -7.89 -8.82
CA GLN A 10 31.30 -6.71 -8.05
C GLN A 10 31.59 -5.51 -8.95
N GLU A 11 32.26 -5.73 -10.10
CA GLU A 11 32.45 -4.69 -11.11
C GLU A 11 31.12 -4.20 -11.68
N GLN A 12 30.21 -5.12 -12.00
CA GLN A 12 28.86 -4.78 -12.48
C GLN A 12 28.10 -3.94 -11.44
N ARG A 13 28.10 -4.37 -10.17
CA ARG A 13 27.49 -3.61 -9.07
C ARG A 13 28.07 -2.19 -8.96
N ALA A 14 29.39 -2.04 -9.03
CA ALA A 14 30.03 -0.72 -8.94
C ALA A 14 29.64 0.21 -10.10
N VAL A 15 29.50 -0.33 -11.32
CA VAL A 15 29.01 0.43 -12.48
C VAL A 15 27.57 0.88 -12.27
N ILE A 16 26.70 -0.02 -11.77
CA ILE A 16 25.30 0.30 -11.49
C ILE A 16 25.20 1.42 -10.44
N GLU A 17 25.89 1.29 -9.30
CA GLU A 17 25.87 2.29 -8.22
C GLU A 17 26.38 3.66 -8.69
N THR A 18 27.46 3.68 -9.49
CA THR A 18 28.03 4.92 -10.04
C THR A 18 27.05 5.61 -11.00
N ASN A 19 26.49 4.86 -11.95
CA ASN A 19 25.57 5.44 -12.93
C ASN A 19 24.25 5.88 -12.28
N LEU A 20 23.75 5.13 -11.30
CA LEU A 20 22.55 5.47 -10.54
C LEU A 20 22.68 6.81 -9.82
N GLU A 21 23.82 7.04 -9.16
CA GLU A 21 24.09 8.30 -8.46
C GLU A 21 24.14 9.49 -9.44
N LEU A 22 24.80 9.32 -10.58
CA LEU A 22 24.87 10.36 -11.63
C LEU A 22 23.50 10.68 -12.23
N VAL A 23 22.70 9.65 -12.54
CA VAL A 23 21.33 9.80 -13.06
C VAL A 23 20.44 10.56 -12.06
N LYS A 24 20.53 10.22 -10.77
CA LYS A 24 19.78 10.93 -9.70
C LYS A 24 20.19 12.39 -9.56
N GLN A 25 21.48 12.70 -9.66
CA GLN A 25 21.97 14.08 -9.59
C GLN A 25 21.47 14.94 -10.77
N ALA A 26 21.47 14.37 -11.98
CA ALA A 26 20.98 15.06 -13.17
C ALA A 26 19.47 15.35 -13.10
N THR A 27 18.69 14.41 -12.56
CA THR A 27 17.23 14.57 -12.35
C THR A 27 16.90 15.76 -11.43
N ASN A 28 17.81 16.15 -10.53
CA ASN A 28 17.66 17.30 -9.63
C ASN A 28 18.03 18.67 -10.25
N GLY A 29 18.08 18.77 -11.59
CA GLY A 29 18.22 20.04 -12.32
C GLY A 29 19.63 20.34 -12.84
N GLN A 30 20.53 19.35 -12.83
CA GLN A 30 21.82 19.44 -13.53
C GLN A 30 21.66 18.76 -14.90
N ALA A 31 21.63 19.55 -15.97
CA ALA A 31 21.55 19.01 -17.32
C ALA A 31 22.86 18.27 -17.66
N ASP A 32 22.84 16.94 -17.60
CA ASP A 32 23.93 16.09 -18.08
C ASP A 32 23.61 15.60 -19.50
N PRO A 33 24.38 16.00 -20.54
CA PRO A 33 24.18 15.53 -21.90
C PRO A 33 24.43 14.02 -22.08
N GLU A 34 25.05 13.34 -21.10
CA GLU A 34 25.28 11.89 -21.09
C GLU A 34 24.25 11.13 -20.25
N HIS A 35 23.24 11.82 -19.68
CA HIS A 35 22.21 11.22 -18.82
C HIS A 35 21.59 9.95 -19.43
N ASP A 36 21.13 10.03 -20.67
CA ASP A 36 20.45 8.92 -21.34
C ASP A 36 21.41 7.74 -21.56
N GLN A 37 22.68 8.00 -21.85
CA GLN A 37 23.68 6.96 -22.02
C GLN A 37 24.01 6.27 -20.69
N LEU A 38 24.14 7.04 -19.61
CA LEU A 38 24.38 6.50 -18.26
C LEU A 38 23.18 5.66 -17.80
N PHE A 39 21.96 6.12 -18.07
CA PHE A 39 20.73 5.41 -17.75
C PHE A 39 20.61 4.08 -18.51
N GLU A 40 20.83 4.08 -19.82
CA GLU A 40 20.79 2.87 -20.64
C GLU A 40 21.87 1.86 -20.20
N GLN A 41 23.09 2.33 -19.94
CA GLN A 41 24.18 1.47 -19.45
C GLN A 41 23.88 0.90 -18.06
N MET A 42 23.32 1.70 -17.14
CA MET A 42 22.92 1.24 -15.82
C MET A 42 21.90 0.10 -15.93
N ALA A 43 20.89 0.29 -16.76
CA ALA A 43 19.82 -0.67 -16.94
C ALA A 43 20.30 -1.97 -17.61
N ASP A 44 21.18 -1.88 -18.61
CA ASP A 44 21.78 -3.06 -19.26
C ASP A 44 22.63 -3.87 -18.27
N VAL A 45 23.50 -3.20 -17.52
CA VAL A 45 24.38 -3.88 -16.55
C VAL A 45 23.56 -4.45 -15.39
N ALA A 46 22.48 -3.79 -14.96
CA ALA A 46 21.56 -4.32 -13.94
C ALA A 46 20.87 -5.61 -14.42
N HIS A 47 20.40 -5.66 -15.67
CA HIS A 47 19.85 -6.87 -16.26
C HIS A 47 20.88 -7.99 -16.33
N GLU A 48 22.09 -7.71 -16.83
CA GLU A 48 23.17 -8.70 -16.91
C GLU A 48 23.52 -9.27 -15.53
N LEU A 49 23.63 -8.40 -14.52
CA LEU A 49 23.90 -8.81 -13.15
C LEU A 49 22.79 -9.71 -12.63
N HIS A 50 21.52 -9.33 -12.78
CA HIS A 50 20.37 -10.16 -12.41
C HIS A 50 20.42 -11.54 -13.07
N MET A 51 20.70 -11.60 -14.37
CA MET A 51 20.75 -12.85 -15.13
C MET A 51 21.90 -13.77 -14.68
N SER A 52 22.96 -13.20 -14.10
CA SER A 52 24.16 -13.92 -13.65
C SER A 52 24.05 -14.55 -12.26
N LEU A 53 23.04 -14.19 -11.47
CA LEU A 53 22.88 -14.60 -10.07
C LEU A 53 22.02 -15.86 -9.94
N GLU A 54 22.34 -16.69 -8.93
CA GLU A 54 21.56 -17.87 -8.55
C GLU A 54 21.51 -17.96 -7.01
N PRO A 55 20.33 -17.92 -6.38
CA PRO A 55 19.01 -17.74 -6.98
C PRO A 55 18.83 -16.36 -7.63
N ARG A 56 17.88 -16.27 -8.57
CA ARG A 56 17.52 -15.00 -9.22
C ARG A 56 17.03 -13.97 -8.20
N PRO A 57 17.47 -12.70 -8.28
CA PRO A 57 17.02 -11.65 -7.39
C PRO A 57 15.50 -11.48 -7.40
N LYS A 58 14.93 -11.40 -6.20
CA LYS A 58 13.51 -11.07 -6.01
C LYS A 58 13.32 -9.56 -6.12
N HIS A 59 12.21 -9.14 -6.70
CA HIS A 59 11.74 -7.76 -6.81
C HIS A 59 10.34 -7.67 -6.21
N HIS A 60 9.93 -6.47 -5.78
CA HIS A 60 8.57 -6.25 -5.30
C HIS A 60 7.53 -6.58 -6.40
N GLN A 61 6.44 -7.24 -6.02
CA GLN A 61 5.40 -7.68 -6.94
C GLN A 61 4.73 -6.51 -7.67
N TYR A 62 4.47 -5.40 -6.96
CA TYR A 62 3.85 -4.22 -7.55
C TYR A 62 4.69 -3.63 -8.71
N MET A 63 6.03 -3.78 -8.69
CA MET A 63 6.87 -3.29 -9.78
C MET A 63 6.72 -4.14 -11.05
N ILE A 64 6.54 -5.45 -10.89
CA ILE A 64 6.28 -6.37 -12.01
C ILE A 64 4.91 -6.05 -12.61
N GLU A 65 3.90 -5.82 -11.76
CA GLU A 65 2.54 -5.47 -12.18
C GLU A 65 2.47 -4.12 -12.90
N ASN A 66 3.12 -3.09 -12.33
CA ASN A 66 3.11 -1.73 -12.90
C ASN A 66 3.92 -1.62 -14.20
N SER A 67 5.04 -2.34 -14.30
CA SER A 67 5.84 -2.36 -15.53
C SER A 67 5.24 -3.24 -16.62
N GLY A 68 4.47 -4.27 -16.24
CA GLY A 68 3.98 -5.30 -17.15
C GLY A 68 5.10 -6.16 -17.75
N MET A 69 6.29 -6.14 -17.15
CA MET A 69 7.49 -6.84 -17.62
C MET A 69 8.02 -7.76 -16.52
N GLN A 70 8.60 -8.90 -16.92
CA GLN A 70 9.29 -9.78 -15.98
C GLN A 70 10.72 -9.29 -15.73
N PRO A 71 11.30 -9.54 -14.54
CA PRO A 71 12.69 -9.17 -14.22
C PRO A 71 13.75 -9.73 -15.19
N GLU A 72 13.45 -10.81 -15.91
CA GLU A 72 14.31 -11.38 -16.94
C GLU A 72 14.27 -10.62 -18.27
N GLU A 73 13.36 -9.66 -18.44
CA GLU A 73 13.28 -8.79 -19.61
C GLU A 73 14.14 -7.54 -19.40
N ALA A 74 14.98 -7.19 -20.38
CA ALA A 74 15.87 -6.03 -20.28
C ALA A 74 15.11 -4.71 -20.05
N GLY A 75 13.88 -4.62 -20.55
CA GLY A 75 13.01 -3.46 -20.36
C GLY A 75 12.61 -3.22 -18.90
N PHE A 76 12.60 -4.25 -18.04
CA PHE A 76 12.24 -4.11 -16.62
C PHE A 76 13.19 -3.15 -15.89
N TYR A 77 14.49 -3.21 -16.22
CA TYR A 77 15.52 -2.35 -15.63
C TYR A 77 15.59 -0.95 -16.24
N ARG A 78 14.76 -0.63 -17.24
CA ARG A 78 14.58 0.75 -17.73
C ARG A 78 13.71 1.58 -16.77
N SER A 79 13.89 1.35 -15.47
CA SER A 79 13.25 2.02 -14.36
C SER A 79 14.27 2.12 -13.22
N ILE A 80 14.40 3.32 -12.64
CA ILE A 80 15.31 3.55 -11.50
C ILE A 80 14.93 2.62 -10.33
N HIS A 81 13.64 2.44 -10.07
CA HIS A 81 13.16 1.61 -8.95
C HIS A 81 13.53 0.13 -9.11
N ALA A 82 13.49 -0.42 -10.33
CA ALA A 82 13.92 -1.79 -10.58
C ALA A 82 15.42 -1.99 -10.31
N VAL A 83 16.23 -0.97 -10.59
CA VAL A 83 17.66 -0.98 -10.28
C VAL A 83 17.90 -0.84 -8.77
N GLU A 84 17.16 0.03 -8.10
CA GLU A 84 17.22 0.19 -6.63
C GLU A 84 16.86 -1.10 -5.90
N ASP A 85 15.78 -1.78 -6.31
CA ASP A 85 15.39 -3.08 -5.75
C ASP A 85 16.47 -4.13 -5.93
N LEU A 86 17.11 -4.19 -7.11
CA LEU A 86 18.23 -5.12 -7.32
C LEU A 86 19.34 -4.85 -6.30
N LEU A 87 19.77 -3.59 -6.15
CA LEU A 87 20.81 -3.24 -5.18
C LEU A 87 20.40 -3.55 -3.75
N ALA A 88 19.15 -3.27 -3.37
CA ALA A 88 18.60 -3.60 -2.06
C ALA A 88 18.63 -5.11 -1.79
N TYR A 89 18.26 -5.93 -2.77
CA TYR A 89 18.34 -7.40 -2.69
C TYR A 89 19.77 -7.90 -2.48
N LEU A 90 20.76 -7.29 -3.15
CA LEU A 90 22.17 -7.67 -3.01
C LEU A 90 22.68 -7.44 -1.58
N ASP A 91 22.22 -6.37 -0.93
CA ASP A 91 22.58 -6.05 0.45
C ASP A 91 21.79 -6.89 1.45
N ASN A 92 20.52 -7.14 1.15
CA ASN A 92 19.64 -7.98 1.95
C ASN A 92 18.62 -8.72 1.07
N THR A 93 18.75 -10.05 0.99
CA THR A 93 17.84 -10.95 0.27
C THR A 93 16.37 -10.82 0.66
N ASP A 94 16.08 -10.26 1.83
CA ASP A 94 14.73 -10.03 2.35
C ASP A 94 14.22 -8.60 2.11
N ALA A 95 15.01 -7.72 1.48
CA ALA A 95 14.67 -6.31 1.28
C ALA A 95 13.43 -6.10 0.40
N ASN A 96 13.19 -7.03 -0.54
CA ASN A 96 12.10 -6.95 -1.51
C ASN A 96 11.02 -7.99 -1.20
N ASN A 97 10.87 -8.36 0.07
CA ASN A 97 9.72 -9.16 0.49
C ASN A 97 8.50 -8.25 0.53
N ASP A 98 7.54 -8.52 -0.35
CA ASP A 98 6.25 -7.85 -0.31
C ASP A 98 5.63 -8.00 1.09
N PRO A 99 5.00 -6.94 1.62
CA PRO A 99 4.34 -7.00 2.90
C PRO A 99 3.31 -8.13 2.94
N GLU A 100 3.31 -8.92 4.01
CA GLU A 100 2.28 -9.92 4.22
C GLU A 100 1.06 -9.26 4.88
N ASP A 101 -0.13 -9.49 4.32
CA ASP A 101 -1.37 -9.07 4.94
C ASP A 101 -1.62 -9.85 6.24
N GLN A 102 -1.54 -9.15 7.37
CA GLN A 102 -1.71 -9.74 8.71
C GLN A 102 -3.09 -9.47 9.31
N THR A 103 -4.01 -8.85 8.56
CA THR A 103 -5.28 -8.33 9.09
C THR A 103 -6.51 -9.08 8.60
N MET A 104 -6.34 -10.06 7.72
CA MET A 104 -7.42 -10.93 7.28
C MET A 104 -7.99 -11.75 8.45
N GLY A 105 -9.31 -11.66 8.64
CA GLY A 105 -10.05 -12.27 9.73
C GLY A 105 -10.01 -11.50 11.05
N ASN A 106 -9.24 -10.40 11.14
CA ASN A 106 -9.20 -9.59 12.34
C ASN A 106 -10.50 -8.80 12.51
N SER A 107 -10.87 -8.60 13.78
CA SER A 107 -12.04 -7.83 14.20
C SER A 107 -11.62 -6.46 14.70
N PHE A 108 -12.27 -5.42 14.21
CA PHE A 108 -12.02 -4.01 14.51
C PHE A 108 -13.29 -3.36 15.06
N GLU A 109 -13.13 -2.21 15.71
CA GLU A 109 -14.26 -1.46 16.26
C GLU A 109 -14.24 0.01 15.83
N MET A 110 -15.40 0.54 15.47
CA MET A 110 -15.63 1.97 15.24
C MET A 110 -16.61 2.50 16.26
N GLN A 111 -16.23 3.56 16.98
CA GLN A 111 -17.07 4.19 18.00
C GLN A 111 -17.89 5.32 17.38
N ILE A 112 -19.18 5.06 17.10
CA ILE A 112 -20.04 5.99 16.38
C ILE A 112 -21.01 6.69 17.34
N TYR A 113 -20.97 8.02 17.35
CA TYR A 113 -21.84 8.89 18.11
C TYR A 113 -23.21 9.03 17.46
N SER A 114 -24.27 8.81 18.23
CA SER A 114 -25.64 9.14 17.83
C SER A 114 -26.14 10.36 18.59
N ARG A 115 -26.55 11.45 17.90
CA ARG A 115 -27.24 12.56 18.59
C ARG A 115 -28.58 12.15 19.16
N ARG A 116 -29.26 11.19 18.51
CA ARG A 116 -30.57 10.68 18.95
C ARG A 116 -30.49 10.08 20.35
N TRP A 117 -29.41 9.34 20.62
CA TRP A 117 -29.23 8.61 21.89
C TRP A 117 -28.27 9.31 22.85
N GLY A 118 -27.40 10.18 22.35
CA GLY A 118 -26.46 10.98 23.15
C GLY A 118 -25.23 10.21 23.63
N HIS A 119 -24.94 9.04 23.07
CA HIS A 119 -23.75 8.23 23.37
C HIS A 119 -23.10 7.69 22.10
N ASN A 120 -21.93 7.08 22.27
CA ASN A 120 -21.26 6.33 21.22
C ASN A 120 -21.69 4.87 21.30
N ASP A 121 -21.80 4.23 20.15
CA ASP A 121 -22.08 2.81 20.00
C ASP A 121 -20.96 2.13 19.20
N PRO A 122 -20.55 0.90 19.59
CA PRO A 122 -19.53 0.16 18.87
C PRO A 122 -20.12 -0.51 17.62
N TYR A 123 -19.51 -0.23 16.48
CA TYR A 123 -19.71 -0.96 15.23
C TYR A 123 -18.53 -1.90 15.06
N THR A 124 -18.78 -3.20 14.92
CA THR A 124 -17.73 -4.19 14.73
C THR A 124 -17.53 -4.45 13.23
N LEU A 125 -16.28 -4.46 12.78
CA LEU A 125 -15.92 -4.76 11.39
C LEU A 125 -14.95 -5.92 11.36
N ILE A 126 -15.22 -6.93 10.55
CA ILE A 126 -14.31 -8.05 10.31
C ILE A 126 -13.87 -7.98 8.86
N ARG A 127 -12.55 -7.90 8.65
CA ARG A 127 -11.96 -7.90 7.31
C ARG A 127 -11.88 -9.32 6.77
N ASN A 128 -12.36 -9.57 5.56
CA ASN A 128 -12.31 -10.89 4.92
C ASN A 128 -12.17 -10.77 3.39
N GLU A 129 -12.12 -11.91 2.69
CA GLU A 129 -11.86 -11.99 1.25
C GLU A 129 -12.92 -11.27 0.40
N GLU A 130 -14.15 -11.17 0.91
CA GLU A 130 -15.28 -10.52 0.22
C GLU A 130 -15.36 -9.01 0.51
N GLY A 131 -14.62 -8.51 1.51
CA GLY A 131 -14.66 -7.11 1.93
C GLY A 131 -14.74 -6.97 3.45
N TRP A 132 -15.74 -6.21 3.90
CA TRP A 132 -16.03 -6.01 5.32
C TRP A 132 -17.32 -6.72 5.73
N ARG A 133 -17.26 -7.58 6.74
CA ARG A 133 -18.45 -7.99 7.49
C ARG A 133 -18.68 -7.01 8.63
N VAL A 134 -19.81 -6.32 8.61
CA VAL A 134 -20.12 -5.28 9.59
C VAL A 134 -21.22 -5.78 10.51
N SER A 135 -21.04 -5.56 11.82
CA SER A 135 -22.02 -5.89 12.84
C SER A 135 -22.34 -4.69 13.74
N TYR A 136 -23.63 -4.40 13.88
CA TYR A 136 -24.19 -3.43 14.79
C TYR A 136 -25.66 -3.78 15.10
N MET A 137 -25.97 -4.03 16.38
CA MET A 137 -27.30 -4.47 16.84
C MET A 137 -27.85 -5.67 16.03
N THR A 138 -28.90 -5.46 15.22
CA THR A 138 -29.52 -6.49 14.38
C THR A 138 -28.92 -6.57 12.98
N TYR A 139 -28.04 -5.63 12.62
CA TYR A 139 -27.27 -5.69 11.39
C TYR A 139 -26.04 -6.54 11.65
N ASP A 140 -25.94 -7.68 11.00
CA ASP A 140 -24.74 -8.51 10.93
C ASP A 140 -24.72 -9.12 9.54
N TRP A 141 -23.99 -8.49 8.63
CA TRP A 141 -24.04 -8.88 7.23
C TRP A 141 -22.70 -8.60 6.53
N GLN A 142 -22.50 -9.32 5.44
CA GLN A 142 -21.35 -9.14 4.57
C GLN A 142 -21.55 -7.94 3.66
N SER A 143 -20.48 -7.18 3.43
CA SER A 143 -20.45 -6.09 2.46
C SER A 143 -19.18 -6.19 1.60
N GLY A 144 -19.14 -5.41 0.53
CA GLY A 144 -17.93 -5.22 -0.25
C GLY A 144 -16.84 -4.48 0.52
N LYS A 145 -15.73 -4.19 -0.17
CA LYS A 145 -14.61 -3.41 0.38
C LYS A 145 -15.00 -1.99 0.82
N ASP A 146 -16.09 -1.45 0.27
CA ASP A 146 -16.63 -0.14 0.63
C ASP A 146 -17.48 -0.14 1.93
N ALA A 147 -17.81 -1.32 2.48
CA ALA A 147 -18.66 -1.53 3.65
C ALA A 147 -20.08 -0.92 3.58
N LEU A 148 -20.49 -0.36 2.44
CA LEU A 148 -21.66 0.53 2.35
C LEU A 148 -22.99 -0.21 2.47
N GLU A 149 -23.05 -1.47 2.03
CA GLU A 149 -24.29 -2.26 2.07
C GLU A 149 -24.83 -2.45 3.49
N VAL A 150 -23.96 -2.36 4.49
CA VAL A 150 -24.33 -2.49 5.91
C VAL A 150 -24.17 -1.19 6.66
N LEU A 151 -23.07 -0.45 6.48
CA LEU A 151 -22.85 0.81 7.20
C LEU A 151 -23.95 1.83 6.90
N ILE A 152 -24.35 2.02 5.63
CA ILE A 152 -25.37 3.03 5.28
C ILE A 152 -26.71 2.70 5.95
N PRO A 153 -27.29 1.49 5.81
CA PRO A 153 -28.52 1.14 6.51
C PRO A 153 -28.42 1.29 8.03
N SER A 154 -27.32 0.83 8.64
CA SER A 154 -27.11 0.91 10.08
C SER A 154 -27.03 2.36 10.60
N LEU A 155 -26.28 3.23 9.92
CA LEU A 155 -26.19 4.66 10.27
C LEU A 155 -27.53 5.37 10.09
N ARG A 156 -28.24 5.09 8.98
CA ARG A 156 -29.56 5.68 8.72
C ARG A 156 -30.62 5.24 9.72
N HIS A 157 -30.56 3.99 10.19
CA HIS A 157 -31.47 3.49 11.22
C HIS A 157 -31.43 4.35 12.49
N ASP A 158 -30.25 4.81 12.89
CA ASP A 158 -30.05 5.72 14.03
C ASP A 158 -30.05 7.21 13.65
N SER A 159 -30.44 7.54 12.41
CA SER A 159 -30.50 8.91 11.90
C SER A 159 -29.16 9.66 12.00
N ILE A 160 -28.06 8.92 11.86
CA ILE A 160 -26.69 9.44 11.90
C ILE A 160 -26.36 10.01 10.53
N VAL A 161 -25.83 11.24 10.52
CA VAL A 161 -25.36 11.93 9.33
C VAL A 161 -23.88 11.62 9.15
N TYR A 162 -23.53 11.22 7.94
CA TYR A 162 -22.19 10.76 7.60
C TYR A 162 -21.72 11.39 6.28
N PRO A 163 -20.41 11.42 6.03
CA PRO A 163 -19.83 11.97 4.81
C PRO A 163 -20.18 11.17 3.55
N TYR A 164 -20.22 11.84 2.40
CA TYR A 164 -20.61 11.21 1.13
C TYR A 164 -19.60 10.17 0.62
N ASN A 165 -18.30 10.45 0.75
CA ASN A 165 -17.20 9.61 0.25
C ASN A 165 -16.76 8.54 1.27
N LEU A 166 -17.64 8.13 2.20
CA LEU A 166 -17.34 7.10 3.19
C LEU A 166 -16.87 5.78 2.54
N GLY A 167 -17.53 5.37 1.45
CA GLY A 167 -17.22 4.10 0.79
C GLY A 167 -15.82 4.07 0.16
N ASP A 168 -15.40 5.18 -0.45
CA ASP A 168 -14.06 5.31 -1.04
C ASP A 168 -12.99 5.14 0.05
N VAL A 169 -13.16 5.82 1.19
CA VAL A 169 -12.22 5.73 2.32
C VAL A 169 -12.18 4.31 2.91
N MET A 170 -13.32 3.63 3.05
CA MET A 170 -13.36 2.25 3.54
C MET A 170 -12.68 1.26 2.58
N MET A 171 -12.82 1.50 1.27
CA MET A 171 -12.15 0.71 0.24
C MET A 171 -10.65 0.93 0.26
N ASP A 172 -10.20 2.18 0.42
CA ASP A 172 -8.79 2.53 0.50
C ASP A 172 -8.11 1.86 1.71
N ILE A 173 -8.76 1.88 2.89
CA ILE A 173 -8.26 1.17 4.08
C ILE A 173 -8.14 -0.33 3.80
N TRP A 174 -9.15 -0.93 3.16
CA TRP A 174 -9.13 -2.37 2.87
C TRP A 174 -7.97 -2.74 1.95
N ASN A 175 -7.73 -1.94 0.90
CA ASN A 175 -6.68 -2.17 -0.08
C ASN A 175 -5.29 -1.91 0.52
N GLN A 176 -5.09 -0.81 1.24
CA GLN A 176 -3.81 -0.52 1.92
C GLN A 176 -3.43 -1.63 2.90
N ALA A 177 -4.40 -2.17 3.66
CA ALA A 177 -4.13 -3.30 4.55
C ALA A 177 -3.66 -4.57 3.80
N ALA A 178 -4.10 -4.78 2.55
CA ALA A 178 -3.64 -5.88 1.70
C ALA A 178 -2.29 -5.60 1.05
N GLU A 179 -2.09 -4.39 0.55
CA GLU A 179 -0.95 -4.00 -0.28
C GLU A 179 0.29 -3.66 0.56
N ASP A 180 0.09 -2.96 1.68
CA ASP A 180 1.16 -2.46 2.54
C ASP A 180 1.41 -3.37 3.76
N GLY A 181 0.62 -4.45 3.92
CA GLY A 181 0.76 -5.40 5.03
C GLY A 181 0.61 -4.75 6.40
N LEU A 182 -0.32 -3.80 6.51
CA LEU A 182 -0.53 -3.01 7.72
C LEU A 182 -0.80 -3.87 8.95
N SER A 183 -0.36 -3.39 10.11
CA SER A 183 -0.66 -4.02 11.39
C SER A 183 -2.13 -3.85 11.78
N HIS A 184 -2.59 -4.66 12.73
CA HIS A 184 -3.93 -4.51 13.31
C HIS A 184 -4.13 -3.11 13.90
N GLU A 185 -3.12 -2.58 14.61
CA GLU A 185 -3.17 -1.25 15.24
C GLU A 185 -3.26 -0.12 14.20
N GLU A 186 -2.57 -0.26 13.06
CA GLU A 186 -2.62 0.72 11.97
C GLU A 186 -4.01 0.77 11.34
N VAL A 187 -4.57 -0.39 10.98
CA VAL A 187 -5.94 -0.47 10.42
C VAL A 187 -6.97 0.01 11.44
N GLN A 188 -6.82 -0.35 12.72
CA GLN A 188 -7.69 0.15 13.79
C GLN A 188 -7.58 1.68 13.95
N GLY A 189 -6.38 2.24 13.80
CA GLY A 189 -6.14 3.69 13.80
C GLY A 189 -6.88 4.38 12.66
N MET A 190 -6.77 3.86 11.43
CA MET A 190 -7.48 4.42 10.28
C MET A 190 -9.00 4.35 10.46
N LEU A 191 -9.54 3.24 10.99
CA LEU A 191 -10.96 3.10 11.28
C LEU A 191 -11.43 4.05 12.40
N ASN A 192 -10.57 4.34 13.38
CA ASN A 192 -10.86 5.36 14.39
C ASN A 192 -10.98 6.75 13.76
N ASP A 193 -10.10 7.12 12.83
CA ASP A 193 -10.17 8.39 12.12
C ASP A 193 -11.46 8.51 11.30
N VAL A 194 -11.90 7.41 10.65
CA VAL A 194 -13.20 7.36 9.96
C VAL A 194 -14.36 7.55 10.95
N ALA A 195 -14.31 6.89 12.11
CA ALA A 195 -15.33 7.04 13.14
C ALA A 195 -15.39 8.49 13.66
N GLU A 196 -14.24 9.13 13.88
CA GLU A 196 -14.16 10.53 14.28
C GLU A 196 -14.75 11.47 13.22
N TRP A 197 -14.50 11.20 11.94
CA TRP A 197 -15.04 11.98 10.84
C TRP A 197 -16.56 11.86 10.69
N ILE A 198 -17.11 10.65 10.86
CA ILE A 198 -18.57 10.42 10.95
C ILE A 198 -19.13 11.21 12.14
N ASN A 199 -18.50 11.09 13.32
CA ASN A 199 -18.94 11.75 14.53
C ASN A 199 -18.91 13.27 14.42
N ALA A 200 -17.90 13.84 13.76
CA ALA A 200 -17.81 15.26 13.50
C ALA A 200 -18.93 15.74 12.57
N THR A 201 -19.23 14.95 11.54
CA THR A 201 -20.33 15.23 10.60
C THR A 201 -21.68 15.23 11.32
N GLU A 202 -21.93 14.22 12.16
CA GLU A 202 -23.14 14.11 12.94
C GLU A 202 -23.29 15.25 13.97
N LYS A 203 -22.21 15.57 14.71
CA LYS A 203 -22.23 16.64 15.72
C LYS A 203 -22.41 18.04 15.15
N THR A 204 -21.98 18.26 13.91
CA THR A 204 -22.13 19.56 13.22
C THR A 204 -23.46 19.71 12.50
N TYR A 205 -24.29 18.66 12.46
CA TYR A 205 -25.57 18.71 11.79
C TYR A 205 -26.51 19.75 12.41
N PRO A 206 -27.19 20.60 11.61
CA PRO A 206 -27.98 21.70 12.13
C PRO A 206 -29.04 21.27 13.13
N THR A 207 -29.00 21.85 14.32
CA THR A 207 -29.91 21.50 15.44
C THR A 207 -31.36 21.94 15.22
N PHE A 208 -31.60 22.84 14.28
CA PHE A 208 -32.95 23.27 13.89
C PHE A 208 -33.65 22.27 12.96
N VAL A 209 -32.89 21.36 12.33
CA VAL A 209 -33.44 20.28 11.51
C VAL A 209 -33.72 19.10 12.45
N ARG A 210 -35.01 18.79 12.61
CA ARG A 210 -35.51 17.72 13.47
C ARG A 210 -35.86 16.48 12.66
#